data_AF-A0A8E0M5H4-F1
#
_entry.id   AF-A0A8E0M5H4-F1
#
_cell.length_a   1.000
_cell.length_b   1.000
_cell.length_c   1.000
_cell.angle_alpha   90.00
_cell.angle_beta   90.00
_cell.angle_gamma   90.00
#
_symmetry.space_group_name_H-M   'P 1'
#
loop_
_entity.id
_entity.type
_entity.pdbx_description
1 polymer ?
#
loop_
_entity_poly.entity_id
_entity_poly.type
_entity_poly.pdbx_seq_one_letter_code
_entity_poly.pdbx_strand_id
1 'polypeptide(L)'
;MVGITNSGYIKLAHNGLLFYADVFKPKSFDLFELSVQDADQIESELWGLHQQYPGSIKELYMNFPETNQRQQTYFRRKIEQTRNPIYLELLQHDLSVLKQLEKTYRKLSSWIWFFGDSVPELERNLELARHASTRYTFERAGLAEKEKMLQMMNNPEVSVSETEEA
;
A
#
# COMPACT_ATOMS: atom_id res chain seq x y z
N MET A 1 -14.30 -20.30 -3.23
CA MET A 1 -13.86 -19.40 -2.14
C MET A 1 -13.38 -18.11 -2.76
N VAL A 2 -13.98 -16.98 -2.37
CA VAL A 2 -13.61 -15.61 -2.75
C VAL A 2 -12.65 -15.10 -1.68
N GLY A 3 -11.65 -14.29 -2.04
CA GLY A 3 -10.61 -13.82 -1.12
C GLY A 3 -9.21 -14.01 -1.69
N ILE A 4 -8.19 -13.90 -0.83
CA ILE A 4 -6.80 -14.01 -1.26
C ILE A 4 -6.42 -15.48 -1.45
N THR A 5 -5.82 -15.81 -2.59
CA THR A 5 -5.33 -17.15 -2.91
C THR A 5 -3.99 -17.43 -2.22
N ASN A 6 -3.60 -18.70 -2.10
CA ASN A 6 -2.26 -19.08 -1.60
C ASN A 6 -1.10 -18.47 -2.40
N SER A 7 -1.35 -18.14 -3.67
CA SER A 7 -0.42 -17.45 -4.56
C SER A 7 -0.44 -15.91 -4.43
N GLY A 8 -1.27 -15.36 -3.55
CA GLY A 8 -1.34 -13.93 -3.25
C GLY A 8 -2.23 -13.10 -4.17
N TYR A 9 -2.96 -13.72 -5.11
CA TYR A 9 -3.95 -13.03 -5.95
C TYR A 9 -5.26 -12.84 -5.21
N ILE A 10 -6.02 -11.83 -5.57
CA ILE A 10 -7.38 -11.61 -5.06
C ILE A 10 -8.36 -12.27 -6.03
N LYS A 11 -9.06 -13.31 -5.57
CA LYS A 11 -10.16 -13.93 -6.32
C LYS A 11 -11.47 -13.24 -5.94
N LEU A 12 -12.13 -12.66 -6.92
CA LEU A 12 -13.40 -11.93 -6.77
C LEU A 12 -14.52 -12.67 -7.51
N ALA A 13 -15.76 -12.47 -7.04
CA ALA A 13 -16.96 -12.98 -7.70
C ALA A 13 -18.03 -11.90 -7.76
N HIS A 14 -18.63 -11.69 -8.93
CA HIS A 14 -19.75 -10.78 -9.11
C HIS A 14 -20.70 -11.33 -10.17
N ASN A 15 -22.00 -11.37 -9.88
CA ASN A 15 -23.05 -11.86 -10.77
C ASN A 15 -22.75 -13.24 -11.40
N GLY A 16 -22.13 -14.14 -10.65
CA GLY A 16 -21.76 -15.49 -11.13
C GLY A 16 -20.48 -15.55 -11.96
N LEU A 17 -19.86 -14.41 -12.28
CA LEU A 17 -18.56 -14.33 -12.93
C LEU A 17 -17.45 -14.35 -11.88
N LEU A 18 -16.34 -14.99 -12.23
CA LEU A 18 -15.13 -15.04 -11.43
C LEU A 18 -14.04 -14.25 -12.15
N PHE A 19 -13.31 -13.44 -11.39
CA PHE A 19 -12.18 -12.69 -11.91
C PHE A 19 -11.08 -12.63 -10.84
N TYR A 20 -9.86 -12.45 -11.32
CA TYR A 20 -8.66 -12.39 -10.51
C TYR A 20 -8.10 -10.97 -10.58
N ALA A 21 -7.60 -10.49 -9.46
CA ALA A 21 -6.97 -9.20 -9.36
C ALA A 21 -5.67 -9.29 -8.58
N ASP A 22 -4.82 -8.32 -8.83
CA ASP A 22 -3.62 -8.10 -8.05
C ASP A 22 -3.37 -6.62 -7.84
N VAL A 23 -2.70 -6.31 -6.74
CA VAL A 23 -2.63 -4.97 -6.17
C VAL A 23 -1.18 -4.52 -6.09
N PHE A 24 -0.96 -3.30 -6.54
CA PHE A 24 0.35 -2.68 -6.62
C PHE A 24 0.32 -1.29 -5.99
N LYS A 25 1.48 -0.85 -5.51
CA LYS A 25 1.73 0.51 -5.06
C LYS A 25 2.49 1.26 -6.14
N PRO A 26 1.95 2.37 -6.69
CA PRO A 26 2.75 3.23 -7.54
C PRO A 26 3.87 3.88 -6.72
N LYS A 27 5.01 4.07 -7.35
CA LYS A 27 6.11 4.85 -6.79
C LYS A 27 5.62 6.28 -6.56
N SER A 28 5.81 6.76 -5.33
CA SER A 28 5.56 8.16 -4.98
C SER A 28 6.78 9.01 -5.29
N PHE A 29 6.57 10.24 -5.74
CA PHE A 29 7.61 11.22 -6.03
C PHE A 29 7.47 12.42 -5.11
N ASP A 30 8.60 12.96 -4.66
CA ASP A 30 8.61 14.26 -3.99
C ASP A 30 8.50 15.37 -5.04
N LEU A 31 7.39 16.12 -5.00
CA LEU A 31 7.13 17.19 -5.96
C LEU A 31 8.11 18.36 -5.85
N PHE A 32 8.81 18.52 -4.71
CA PHE A 32 9.82 19.56 -4.54
C PHE A 32 11.16 19.18 -5.19
N GLU A 33 11.44 17.89 -5.31
CA GLU A 33 12.67 17.38 -5.92
C GLU A 33 12.49 16.99 -7.40
N LEU A 34 11.24 16.84 -7.84
CA LEU A 34 10.92 16.41 -9.20
C LEU A 34 11.13 17.54 -10.21
N SER A 35 11.97 17.29 -11.23
CA SER A 35 12.12 18.23 -12.33
C SER A 35 10.90 18.21 -13.26
N VAL A 36 10.64 19.31 -13.96
CA VAL A 36 9.54 19.40 -14.94
C VAL A 36 9.66 18.33 -16.02
N GLN A 37 10.88 18.07 -16.50
CA GLN A 37 11.16 17.06 -17.52
C GLN A 37 10.83 15.64 -17.02
N ASP A 38 11.12 15.36 -15.74
CA ASP A 38 10.80 14.08 -15.15
C ASP A 38 9.29 13.92 -14.94
N ALA A 39 8.60 14.99 -14.54
CA ALA A 39 7.15 15.02 -14.42
C ALA A 39 6.48 14.74 -15.78
N ASP A 40 6.88 15.45 -16.84
CA ASP A 40 6.36 15.24 -18.20
C ASP A 40 6.58 13.80 -18.69
N GLN A 41 7.75 13.22 -18.37
CA GLN A 41 8.05 11.83 -18.72
C GLN A 41 7.16 10.84 -17.95
N ILE A 42 6.92 11.08 -16.65
CA ILE A 42 6.03 10.24 -15.83
C ILE A 42 4.59 10.31 -16.37
N GLU A 43 4.10 11.51 -16.71
CA GLU A 43 2.76 11.68 -17.29
C GLU A 43 2.63 10.97 -18.63
N SER A 44 3.63 11.10 -19.50
CA SER A 44 3.68 10.42 -20.81
C SER A 44 3.68 8.89 -20.66
N GLU A 45 4.42 8.34 -19.69
CA GLU A 45 4.44 6.91 -19.41
C GLU A 45 3.11 6.40 -18.83
N LEU A 46 2.49 7.16 -17.92
CA LEU A 46 1.15 6.84 -17.39
C LEU A 46 0.12 6.84 -18.53
N TRP A 47 0.17 7.83 -19.41
CA TRP A 47 -0.67 7.89 -20.60
C TRP A 47 -0.43 6.70 -21.52
N GLY A 48 0.84 6.36 -21.78
CA GLY A 48 1.25 5.20 -22.56
C GLY A 48 0.73 3.88 -21.98
N LEU A 49 0.77 3.72 -20.65
CA LEU A 49 0.20 2.58 -19.94
C LEU A 49 -1.31 2.47 -20.24
N HIS A 50 -2.08 3.54 -20.09
CA HIS A 50 -3.52 3.52 -20.36
C HIS A 50 -3.87 3.29 -21.83
N GLN A 51 -3.01 3.71 -22.77
CA GLN A 51 -3.22 3.46 -24.20
C GLN A 51 -2.89 2.02 -24.61
N GLN A 52 -1.83 1.44 -24.04
CA GLN A 52 -1.32 0.13 -24.44
C GLN A 52 -1.96 -1.03 -23.67
N TYR A 53 -2.43 -0.77 -22.45
CA TYR A 53 -2.99 -1.80 -21.57
C TYR A 53 -4.46 -2.08 -21.93
N PRO A 54 -4.79 -3.28 -22.43
CA PRO A 54 -6.16 -3.59 -22.86
C PRO A 54 -7.06 -4.04 -21.70
N GLY A 55 -6.48 -4.37 -20.53
CA GLY A 55 -7.22 -4.86 -19.38
C GLY A 55 -7.93 -3.75 -18.60
N SER A 56 -8.66 -4.14 -17.57
CA SER A 56 -9.20 -3.18 -16.60
C SER A 56 -8.14 -2.80 -15.57
N ILE A 57 -7.97 -1.50 -15.35
CA ILE A 57 -7.19 -0.94 -14.23
C ILE A 57 -8.16 -0.23 -13.29
N LYS A 58 -7.93 -0.34 -11.98
CA LYS A 58 -8.59 0.51 -11.00
C LYS A 58 -7.57 1.15 -10.09
N GLU A 59 -7.59 2.48 -10.04
CA GLU A 59 -6.83 3.24 -9.05
C GLU A 59 -7.68 3.49 -7.82
N LEU A 60 -7.09 3.29 -6.65
CA LEU A 60 -7.73 3.49 -5.35
C LEU A 60 -6.86 4.38 -4.49
N TYR A 61 -7.50 5.40 -3.90
CA TYR A 61 -6.87 6.29 -2.93
C TYR A 61 -7.57 6.09 -1.59
N MET A 62 -6.80 5.66 -0.59
CA MET A 62 -7.34 5.32 0.72
C MET A 62 -6.47 5.86 1.84
N ASN A 63 -7.11 6.30 2.91
CA ASN A 63 -6.47 6.80 4.12
C ASN A 63 -5.97 5.64 4.99
N PHE A 64 -4.76 5.17 4.73
CA PHE A 64 -4.14 4.07 5.47
C PHE A 64 -3.61 4.53 6.82
N PRO A 65 -3.73 3.72 7.88
CA PRO A 65 -3.07 4.00 9.15
C PRO A 65 -1.55 4.00 8.98
N GLU A 66 -0.90 4.93 9.69
CA GLU A 66 0.55 5.07 9.68
C GLU A 66 1.22 3.78 10.15
N THR A 67 2.29 3.37 9.47
CA THR A 67 3.06 2.18 9.84
C THR A 67 4.43 2.62 10.33
N ASN A 68 4.59 2.73 11.65
CA ASN A 68 5.83 3.21 12.27
C ASN A 68 6.48 2.20 13.24
N GLN A 69 6.15 0.90 13.08
CA GLN A 69 6.62 -0.19 13.95
C GLN A 69 8.15 -0.31 14.02
N ARG A 70 8.85 0.00 12.91
CA ARG A 70 10.32 -0.01 12.87
C ARG A 70 10.89 1.08 13.77
N GLN A 71 10.32 2.28 13.74
CA GLN A 71 10.70 3.39 14.60
C GLN A 71 10.38 3.06 16.07
N GLN A 72 9.18 2.53 16.36
CA GLN A 72 8.84 2.10 17.72
C GLN A 72 9.83 1.06 18.26
N THR A 73 10.21 0.07 17.45
CA THR A 73 11.18 -0.96 17.84
C THR A 73 12.55 -0.35 18.17
N TYR A 74 12.99 0.63 17.37
CA TYR A 74 14.23 1.36 17.63
C TYR A 74 14.20 2.11 18.97
N PHE A 75 13.11 2.84 19.26
CA PHE A 75 12.96 3.56 20.52
C PHE A 75 12.88 2.61 21.72
N ARG A 76 12.16 1.48 21.61
CA ARG A 76 12.12 0.44 22.67
C ARG A 76 13.53 -0.06 23.01
N ARG A 77 14.33 -0.39 22.00
CA ARG A 77 15.74 -0.82 22.21
C ARG A 77 16.57 0.25 22.91
N LYS A 78 16.40 1.52 22.55
CA LYS A 78 17.12 2.63 23.20
C LYS A 78 16.73 2.84 24.66
N ILE A 79 15.44 2.66 24.98
CA ILE A 79 14.91 2.76 26.34
C ILE A 79 15.54 1.67 27.22
N GLU A 80 15.61 0.43 26.73
CA GLU A 80 16.20 -0.71 27.45
C GLU A 80 17.70 -0.53 27.75
N GLN A 81 18.42 0.20 26.90
CA GLN A 81 19.88 0.36 26.99
C GLN A 81 20.32 1.62 27.74
N THR A 82 19.42 2.59 27.95
CA THR A 82 19.74 3.89 28.53
C THR A 82 19.71 3.86 30.06
N ARG A 83 20.73 4.46 30.70
CA ARG A 83 20.77 4.66 32.16
C ARG A 83 20.55 6.12 32.59
N ASN A 84 20.48 7.04 31.63
CA ASN A 84 20.24 8.46 31.89
C ASN A 84 18.72 8.70 32.07
N PRO A 85 18.27 9.17 33.26
CA PRO A 85 16.85 9.32 33.55
C PRO A 85 16.15 10.38 32.69
N ILE A 86 16.81 11.51 32.39
CA ILE A 86 16.25 12.58 31.56
C ILE A 86 16.08 12.08 30.12
N TYR A 87 17.08 11.35 29.61
CA TYR A 87 17.01 10.81 28.26
C TYR A 87 15.94 9.70 28.15
N LEU A 88 15.76 8.91 29.20
CA LEU A 88 14.73 7.87 29.26
C LEU A 88 13.32 8.48 29.17
N GLU A 89 13.05 9.57 29.88
CA GLU A 89 11.77 10.28 29.82
C GLU A 89 11.46 10.79 28.40
N LEU A 90 12.46 11.39 27.74
CA LEU A 90 12.32 11.85 26.35
C LEU A 90 12.01 10.69 25.39
N LEU A 91 12.74 9.57 25.51
CA LEU A 91 12.52 8.40 24.65
C LEU A 91 11.13 7.76 24.87
N GLN A 92 10.64 7.76 26.10
CA GLN A 92 9.30 7.27 26.42
C GLN A 92 8.22 8.19 25.83
N HIS A 93 8.42 9.51 25.90
CA HIS A 93 7.55 10.48 25.26
C HIS A 93 7.53 10.28 23.73
N ASP A 94 8.68 10.17 23.08
CA ASP A 94 8.74 9.95 21.62
C ASP A 94 8.04 8.63 21.21
N LEU A 95 8.23 7.57 22.00
CA LEU A 95 7.54 6.30 21.76
C LEU A 95 6.01 6.42 21.93
N SER A 96 5.53 7.21 22.89
CA SER A 96 4.10 7.43 23.09
C SER A 96 3.47 8.22 21.93
N VAL A 97 4.17 9.24 21.44
CA VAL A 97 3.80 10.01 20.24
C VAL A 97 3.70 9.10 19.02
N LEU A 98 4.68 8.23 18.79
CA LEU A 98 4.65 7.28 17.67
C LEU A 98 3.44 6.33 17.75
N LYS A 99 3.15 5.80 18.94
CA LYS A 99 1.96 4.95 19.17
C LYS A 99 0.65 5.72 18.93
N GLN A 100 0.60 7.00 19.31
CA GLN A 100 -0.57 7.84 19.07
C GLN A 100 -0.74 8.11 17.57
N LEU A 101 0.33 8.45 16.86
CA LEU A 101 0.30 8.67 15.41
C LEU A 101 -0.18 7.42 14.66
N GLU A 102 0.27 6.23 15.03
CA GLU A 102 -0.23 4.98 14.44
C GLU A 102 -1.75 4.82 14.61
N LYS A 103 -2.29 5.25 15.76
CA LYS A 103 -3.73 5.18 16.05
C LYS A 103 -4.54 6.26 15.35
N THR A 104 -4.07 7.51 15.33
CA THR A 104 -4.88 8.66 14.92
C THR A 104 -4.56 9.16 13.51
N TYR A 105 -3.30 9.06 13.09
CA TYR A 105 -2.89 9.58 11.80
C TYR A 105 -3.26 8.60 10.68
N ARG A 106 -3.72 9.18 9.57
CA ARG A 106 -4.03 8.45 8.36
C ARG A 106 -3.30 9.10 7.20
N LYS A 107 -2.53 8.30 6.48
CA LYS A 107 -1.79 8.68 5.28
C LYS A 107 -2.59 8.29 4.05
N LEU A 108 -2.90 9.27 3.21
CA LEU A 108 -3.46 8.99 1.88
C LEU A 108 -2.45 8.17 1.08
N SER A 109 -2.85 6.96 0.72
CA SER A 109 -2.04 6.00 -0.03
C SER A 109 -2.75 5.63 -1.32
N SER A 110 -2.00 5.62 -2.42
CA SER A 110 -2.46 5.23 -3.74
C SER A 110 -2.15 3.76 -4.01
N TRP A 111 -3.06 3.11 -4.72
CA TRP A 111 -2.97 1.70 -5.07
C TRP A 111 -3.54 1.48 -6.47
N ILE A 112 -2.94 0.54 -7.21
CA ILE A 112 -3.36 0.17 -8.55
C ILE A 112 -3.78 -1.29 -8.52
N TRP A 113 -4.96 -1.57 -9.03
CA TRP A 113 -5.49 -2.91 -9.21
C TRP A 113 -5.48 -3.26 -10.68
N PHE A 114 -4.87 -4.40 -11.01
CA PHE A 114 -4.95 -5.01 -12.32
C PHE A 114 -5.87 -6.22 -12.25
N PHE A 115 -6.65 -6.44 -13.30
CA PHE A 115 -7.64 -7.51 -13.37
C PHE A 115 -7.37 -8.46 -14.54
N GLY A 116 -7.91 -9.67 -14.43
CA GLY A 116 -7.99 -10.65 -15.52
C GLY A 116 -9.02 -11.74 -15.21
N ASP A 117 -9.59 -12.36 -16.23
CA ASP A 117 -10.60 -13.41 -16.05
C ASP A 117 -9.97 -14.72 -15.57
N SER A 118 -8.66 -14.87 -15.79
CA SER A 118 -7.84 -15.98 -15.33
C SER A 118 -6.49 -15.50 -14.80
N VAL A 119 -5.84 -16.31 -13.94
CA VAL A 119 -4.48 -16.01 -13.45
C VAL A 119 -3.47 -15.85 -14.60
N PRO A 120 -3.45 -16.69 -15.66
CA PRO A 120 -2.54 -16.50 -16.80
C PRO A 120 -2.78 -15.19 -17.56
N GLU A 121 -4.03 -14.76 -17.68
CA GLU A 121 -4.35 -13.47 -18.30
C GLU A 121 -3.90 -12.31 -17.43
N LEU A 122 -4.16 -12.36 -16.12
CA LEU A 122 -3.69 -11.37 -15.17
C LEU A 122 -2.16 -11.22 -15.22
N GLU A 123 -1.41 -12.32 -15.22
CA GLU A 123 0.06 -12.26 -15.29
C GLU A 123 0.55 -11.66 -16.62
N ARG A 124 -0.08 -11.99 -17.75
CA ARG A 124 0.22 -11.36 -19.04
C ARG A 124 -0.06 -9.85 -19.02
N ASN A 125 -1.19 -9.47 -18.44
CA ASN A 125 -1.58 -8.06 -18.25
C ASN A 125 -0.53 -7.32 -17.39
N LEU A 126 -0.05 -7.94 -16.32
CA LEU A 126 0.99 -7.38 -15.46
C LEU A 126 2.33 -7.24 -16.16
N GLU A 127 2.70 -8.20 -17.02
CA GLU A 127 3.91 -8.13 -17.83
C GLU A 127 3.86 -6.94 -18.80
N LEU A 128 2.74 -6.77 -19.52
CA LEU A 128 2.52 -5.61 -20.40
C LEU A 128 2.61 -4.29 -19.64
N ALA A 129 1.96 -4.20 -18.47
CA ALA A 129 1.97 -2.99 -17.65
C ALA A 129 3.39 -2.61 -17.17
N ARG A 130 4.22 -3.61 -16.84
CA ARG A 130 5.62 -3.39 -16.45
C ARG A 130 6.50 -2.94 -17.61
N HIS A 131 6.22 -3.39 -18.83
CA HIS A 131 6.98 -2.96 -20.01
C HIS A 131 6.61 -1.56 -20.49
N ALA A 132 5.37 -1.11 -20.23
CA ALA A 132 4.89 0.20 -20.65
C ALA A 132 5.49 1.38 -19.87
N SER A 133 6.12 1.14 -18.72
CA SER A 133 6.59 2.20 -17.82
C SER A 133 8.04 1.98 -17.37
N THR A 134 8.85 3.04 -17.39
CA THR A 134 10.26 2.97 -16.97
C THR A 134 10.54 3.80 -15.72
N ARG A 135 9.96 5.00 -15.65
CA ARG A 135 10.00 5.89 -14.49
C ARG A 135 8.77 5.73 -13.62
N TYR A 136 7.59 5.55 -14.21
CA TYR A 136 6.35 5.27 -13.49
C TYR A 136 6.31 3.80 -13.04
N THR A 137 7.10 3.45 -12.04
CA THR A 137 7.16 2.07 -11.54
C THR A 137 6.11 1.81 -10.47
N PHE A 138 5.73 0.54 -10.31
CA PHE A 138 4.83 0.10 -9.26
C PHE A 138 5.28 -1.24 -8.68
N GLU A 139 5.15 -1.38 -7.37
CA GLU A 139 5.61 -2.56 -6.62
C GLU A 139 4.42 -3.41 -6.16
N ARG A 140 4.56 -4.74 -6.24
CA ARG A 140 3.49 -5.66 -5.82
C ARG A 140 3.25 -5.51 -4.32
N ALA A 141 2.00 -5.30 -3.92
CA ALA A 141 1.63 -5.19 -2.52
C ALA A 141 1.84 -6.52 -1.79
N GLY A 142 2.25 -6.44 -0.52
CA GLY A 142 2.38 -7.63 0.34
C GLY A 142 1.03 -8.24 0.72
N LEU A 143 1.03 -9.49 1.19
CA LEU A 143 -0.20 -10.19 1.61
C LEU A 143 -0.95 -9.42 2.71
N ALA A 144 -0.26 -9.06 3.79
CA ALA A 144 -0.84 -8.31 4.91
C ALA A 144 -1.41 -6.94 4.49
N GLU A 145 -0.83 -6.33 3.46
CA GLU A 145 -1.29 -5.04 2.94
C GLU A 145 -2.58 -5.19 2.14
N LYS A 146 -2.68 -6.25 1.33
CA LYS A 146 -3.92 -6.60 0.61
C LYS A 146 -5.05 -6.96 1.58
N GLU A 147 -4.75 -7.72 2.63
CA GLU A 147 -5.72 -8.05 3.68
C GLU A 147 -6.25 -6.78 4.35
N LYS A 148 -5.34 -5.91 4.79
CA LYS A 148 -5.69 -4.64 5.43
C LYS A 148 -6.50 -3.73 4.50
N MET A 149 -6.12 -3.67 3.22
CA MET A 149 -6.88 -2.92 2.21
C MET A 149 -8.31 -3.43 2.08
N LEU A 150 -8.47 -4.75 1.89
CA LEU A 150 -9.79 -5.36 1.75
C LEU A 150 -10.64 -5.17 3.01
N GLN A 151 -10.05 -5.28 4.20
CA GLN A 151 -10.73 -4.98 5.46
C GLN A 151 -11.22 -3.53 5.50
N MET A 152 -10.36 -2.57 5.16
CA MET A 152 -10.73 -1.15 5.13
C MET A 152 -11.78 -0.82 4.07
N MET A 153 -11.75 -1.49 2.91
CA MET A 153 -12.75 -1.31 1.86
C MET A 153 -14.13 -1.84 2.27
N ASN A 154 -14.16 -2.96 3.00
CA ASN A 154 -15.40 -3.58 3.46
C ASN A 154 -15.96 -2.90 4.73
N ASN A 155 -15.09 -2.32 5.56
CA ASN A 155 -15.45 -1.67 6.82
C ASN A 155 -14.92 -0.22 6.86
N PRO A 156 -15.52 0.70 6.08
CA PRO A 156 -15.06 2.08 5.99
C PRO A 156 -15.20 2.88 7.30
N GLU A 157 -16.08 2.45 8.21
CA GLU A 157 -16.30 3.08 9.52
C GLU A 157 -15.39 2.56 10.64
N VAL A 158 -14.70 1.44 10.42
CA VAL A 158 -13.75 0.92 11.41
C VAL A 158 -12.46 1.72 11.27
N SER A 159 -12.36 2.81 12.02
CA SER A 159 -11.06 3.21 12.55
C SER A 159 -10.45 1.96 13.15
N VAL A 160 -9.29 1.51 12.65
CA VAL A 160 -8.56 0.36 13.19
C VAL A 160 -8.09 0.71 14.60
N SER A 161 -9.03 0.65 15.53
CA SER A 161 -8.94 0.74 16.97
C SER A 161 -9.85 -0.37 17.45
N GLU A 162 -9.36 -1.19 18.39
CA GLU A 162 -10.04 -2.37 18.93
C GLU A 162 -9.71 -3.70 18.22
N THR A 163 -8.43 -4.01 18.16
CA THR A 163 -8.02 -5.30 18.73
C THR A 163 -7.23 -4.99 19.99
N GLU A 164 -7.95 -4.91 21.11
CA GLU A 164 -7.35 -5.05 22.43
C GLU A 164 -6.73 -6.45 22.50
N GLU A 165 -5.41 -6.52 22.65
CA GLU A 165 -4.74 -7.72 23.12
C GLU A 165 -5.15 -7.91 24.60
N ALA A 166 -5.81 -9.03 24.86
CA ALA A 166 -6.08 -9.57 26.18
C ALA A 166 -4.82 -10.15 26.84
#